data_AF-A0A537BGC9-F1
#
_entry.id   AF-A0A537BGC9-F1
#
_cell.length_a   1.000
_cell.length_b   1.000
_cell.length_c   1.000
_cell.angle_alpha   90.00
_cell.angle_beta   90.00
_cell.angle_gamma   90.00
#
_symmetry.space_group_name_H-M   'P 1'
#
loop_
_entity.id
_entity.type
_entity.pdbx_description
1 polymer ?
#
loop_
_entity_poly.entity_id
_entity_poly.type
_entity_poly.pdbx_seq_one_letter_code
_entity_poly.pdbx_strand_id
1 'polypeptide(L)'
;MGRAARFPVFCLPAAVCAAWTVYAGKDVNWDLLNYHYYLPFELLAGRLEQDFFAASAQSYLNPIGYVPFYLMVSSGWHSVAVSIVLAVAHSLSIGLLYLLGWKLFAHLPGRDRAIVSILATALGTGTAV
;
A
#
# COMPACT_ATOMS: atom_id res chain seq x y z
N MET A 1 1.43 23.97 9.11
CA MET A 1 2.26 23.50 7.99
C MET A 1 1.68 24.02 6.68
N GLY A 2 2.43 24.85 5.95
CA GLY A 2 2.00 25.42 4.68
C GLY A 2 1.81 24.35 3.60
N ARG A 3 1.05 24.67 2.54
CA ARG A 3 0.75 23.71 1.45
C ARG A 3 2.02 23.17 0.78
N ALA A 4 3.02 24.03 0.54
CA ALA A 4 4.30 23.62 -0.05
C ALA A 4 5.08 22.62 0.82
N ALA A 5 5.01 22.75 2.15
CA ALA A 5 5.69 21.84 3.08
C ALA A 5 5.03 20.45 3.19
N ARG A 6 3.84 20.25 2.59
CA ARG A 6 3.16 18.94 2.55
C ARG A 6 3.60 18.08 1.37
N PHE A 7 4.09 18.68 0.30
CA PHE A 7 4.56 17.95 -0.86
C PHE A 7 5.70 16.96 -0.55
N PRO A 8 6.79 17.36 0.15
CA PRO A 8 7.88 16.44 0.46
C PRO A 8 7.47 15.28 1.38
N VAL A 9 6.42 15.46 2.20
CA VAL A 9 5.88 14.42 3.09
C VAL A 9 5.36 13.20 2.32
N PHE A 10 4.90 13.39 1.08
CA PHE A 10 4.42 12.29 0.24
C PHE A 10 5.48 11.85 -0.79
N CYS A 11 6.21 12.80 -1.38
CA CYS A 11 7.17 12.47 -2.43
C CYS A 11 8.38 11.68 -1.91
N LEU A 12 8.87 12.00 -0.70
CA LEU A 12 10.03 11.30 -0.15
C LEU A 12 9.72 9.82 0.15
N PRO A 13 8.65 9.47 0.90
CA PRO A 13 8.28 8.06 1.07
C PRO A 13 7.99 7.34 -0.25
N ALA A 14 7.31 7.99 -1.19
CA ALA A 14 7.04 7.40 -2.50
C ALA A 14 8.32 7.02 -3.26
N ALA A 15 9.31 7.93 -3.30
CA ALA A 15 10.59 7.67 -3.94
C ALA A 15 11.37 6.55 -3.23
N VAL A 16 11.38 6.55 -1.89
CA VAL A 16 12.08 5.51 -1.11
C VAL A 16 11.43 4.15 -1.30
N CYS A 17 10.10 4.05 -1.20
CA CYS A 17 9.37 2.79 -1.40
C CYS A 17 9.51 2.28 -2.84
N ALA A 18 9.48 3.17 -3.85
CA ALA A 18 9.70 2.81 -5.24
C ALA A 18 11.12 2.28 -5.49
N ALA A 19 12.14 2.94 -4.94
CA ALA A 19 13.51 2.45 -5.04
C ALA A 19 13.69 1.11 -4.31
N TRP A 20 13.11 0.98 -3.12
CA TRP A 20 13.16 -0.24 -2.33
C TRP A 20 12.52 -1.43 -3.04
N THR A 21 11.34 -1.27 -3.64
CA THR A 21 10.68 -2.39 -4.32
C THR A 21 11.47 -2.86 -5.55
N VAL A 22 12.14 -1.95 -6.27
CA VAL A 22 13.02 -2.34 -7.38
C VAL A 22 14.24 -3.10 -6.87
N TYR A 23 14.84 -2.66 -5.77
CA TYR A 23 16.00 -3.31 -5.17
C TYR A 23 15.67 -4.69 -4.57
N ALA A 24 14.60 -4.78 -3.78
CA ALA A 24 14.19 -6.01 -3.10
C ALA A 24 13.62 -7.06 -4.07
N GLY A 25 13.12 -6.63 -5.23
CA GLY A 25 12.46 -7.49 -6.19
C GLY A 25 11.01 -7.82 -5.82
N LYS A 26 10.35 -8.58 -6.69
CA LYS A 26 8.95 -8.97 -6.52
C LYS A 26 8.86 -10.39 -5.97
N ASP A 27 8.12 -10.56 -4.90
CA ASP A 27 7.74 -11.86 -4.38
C ASP A 27 6.53 -12.43 -5.17
N VAL A 28 6.46 -13.75 -5.29
CA VAL A 28 5.34 -14.50 -5.88
C VAL A 28 4.86 -15.49 -4.81
N ASN A 29 4.43 -14.93 -3.69
CA ASN A 29 3.94 -15.73 -2.57
C ASN A 29 2.51 -16.22 -2.78
N TRP A 30 2.10 -17.09 -1.85
CA TRP A 30 0.78 -17.70 -1.85
C TRP A 30 -0.32 -16.62 -1.81
N ASP A 31 -0.19 -15.63 -0.94
CA ASP A 31 -1.15 -14.53 -0.79
C ASP A 31 -1.39 -13.77 -2.10
N LEU A 32 -0.29 -13.45 -2.79
CA LEU A 32 -0.33 -12.73 -4.06
C LEU A 32 -1.11 -13.49 -5.13
N LEU A 33 -0.89 -14.79 -5.23
CA LEU A 33 -1.54 -15.63 -6.24
C LEU A 33 -3.01 -15.91 -5.90
N ASN A 34 -3.32 -16.07 -4.61
CA ASN A 34 -4.65 -16.44 -4.14
C ASN A 34 -5.53 -15.20 -3.99
N TYR A 35 -5.47 -14.48 -2.88
CA TYR A 35 -6.48 -13.44 -2.65
C TYR A 35 -6.14 -12.09 -3.30
N HIS A 36 -4.91 -11.83 -3.75
CA HIS A 36 -4.62 -10.60 -4.49
C HIS A 36 -4.88 -10.72 -6.00
N TYR A 37 -4.54 -11.86 -6.63
CA TYR A 37 -4.75 -12.05 -8.07
C TYR A 37 -6.06 -12.76 -8.40
N TYR A 38 -6.34 -13.88 -7.72
CA TYR A 38 -7.47 -14.73 -8.09
C TYR A 38 -8.83 -14.13 -7.70
N LEU A 39 -8.94 -13.43 -6.57
CA LEU A 39 -10.21 -12.82 -6.12
C LEU A 39 -10.79 -11.78 -7.10
N PRO A 40 -9.99 -10.84 -7.65
CA PRO A 40 -10.47 -9.98 -8.73
C PRO A 40 -10.91 -10.75 -9.98
N PHE A 41 -10.21 -11.82 -10.34
CA PHE A 41 -10.62 -12.69 -11.44
C PHE A 41 -11.96 -13.37 -11.16
N GLU A 42 -12.12 -13.95 -9.97
CA GLU A 42 -13.36 -14.58 -9.52
C GLU A 42 -14.54 -13.61 -9.59
N LEU A 43 -14.36 -12.37 -9.10
CA LEU A 43 -15.37 -11.31 -9.19
C LEU A 43 -15.71 -10.98 -10.65
N LEU A 44 -14.70 -10.71 -11.49
CA LEU A 44 -14.90 -10.23 -12.86
C LEU A 44 -15.41 -11.32 -13.80
N ALA A 45 -15.07 -12.58 -13.53
CA ALA A 45 -15.53 -13.75 -14.28
C ALA A 45 -16.83 -14.34 -13.72
N GLY A 46 -17.37 -13.82 -12.61
CA GLY A 46 -18.61 -14.31 -12.00
C GLY A 46 -18.51 -15.74 -11.46
N ARG A 47 -17.36 -16.11 -10.87
CA ARG A 47 -17.04 -17.50 -10.50
C ARG A 47 -17.30 -17.86 -9.04
N LEU A 48 -17.78 -16.92 -8.23
CA LEU A 48 -18.00 -17.15 -6.79
C LEU A 48 -18.95 -18.32 -6.50
N GLU A 49 -19.94 -18.57 -7.36
CA GLU A 49 -20.89 -19.69 -7.22
C GLU A 49 -20.31 -21.05 -7.70
N GLN A 50 -19.12 -21.05 -8.28
CA GLN A 50 -18.46 -22.23 -8.84
C GLN A 50 -17.21 -22.61 -8.03
N ASP A 51 -16.39 -21.62 -7.68
CA ASP A 51 -15.04 -21.83 -7.17
C ASP A 51 -14.98 -21.66 -5.64
N PHE A 52 -15.76 -22.46 -4.93
CA PHE A 52 -15.81 -22.41 -3.47
C PHE A 52 -14.44 -22.65 -2.83
N PHE A 53 -14.05 -21.76 -1.91
CA PHE A 53 -12.78 -21.84 -1.17
C PHE A 53 -11.51 -21.88 -2.04
N ALA A 54 -11.54 -21.37 -3.28
CA ALA A 54 -10.38 -21.37 -4.17
C ALA A 54 -9.15 -20.65 -3.60
N ALA A 55 -9.36 -19.62 -2.78
CA ALA A 55 -8.33 -18.94 -1.99
C ALA A 55 -8.53 -19.21 -0.47
N SER A 56 -8.97 -20.42 -0.09
CA SER A 56 -9.33 -20.78 1.30
C SER A 56 -10.39 -19.81 1.86
N ALA A 57 -10.40 -19.55 3.17
CA ALA A 57 -11.31 -18.60 3.81
C ALA A 57 -11.18 -17.17 3.23
N GLN A 58 -10.03 -16.83 2.66
CA GLN A 58 -9.76 -15.53 2.05
C GLN A 58 -10.56 -15.30 0.76
N SER A 59 -11.16 -16.34 0.16
CA SER A 59 -12.04 -16.23 -1.03
C SER A 59 -13.21 -15.26 -0.81
N TYR A 60 -13.61 -15.08 0.44
CA TYR A 60 -14.76 -14.25 0.80
C TYR A 60 -14.38 -12.83 1.28
N LEU A 61 -13.11 -12.43 1.11
CA LEU A 61 -12.70 -11.04 1.31
C LEU A 61 -13.23 -10.14 0.19
N ASN A 62 -13.39 -8.84 0.46
CA ASN A 62 -13.79 -7.90 -0.58
C ASN A 62 -12.64 -7.73 -1.62
N PRO A 63 -12.85 -8.15 -2.88
CA PRO A 63 -11.80 -8.19 -3.90
C PRO A 63 -11.50 -6.81 -4.51
N ILE A 64 -12.36 -5.80 -4.29
CA ILE A 64 -12.30 -4.51 -4.99
C ILE A 64 -10.95 -3.82 -4.81
N GLY A 65 -10.34 -3.92 -3.62
CA GLY A 65 -9.02 -3.34 -3.35
C GLY A 65 -7.89 -3.92 -4.19
N TYR A 66 -8.05 -5.14 -4.70
CA TYR A 66 -7.05 -5.84 -5.49
C TYR A 66 -7.29 -5.73 -7.01
N VAL A 67 -8.44 -5.22 -7.44
CA VAL A 67 -8.79 -5.05 -8.85
C VAL A 67 -7.75 -4.23 -9.63
N PRO A 68 -7.23 -3.08 -9.12
CA PRO A 68 -6.20 -2.33 -9.85
C PRO A 68 -4.94 -3.15 -10.11
N PHE A 69 -4.50 -3.95 -9.12
CA PHE A 69 -3.36 -4.85 -9.27
C PHE A 69 -3.64 -5.92 -10.34
N TYR A 70 -4.78 -6.61 -10.24
CA TYR A 70 -5.18 -7.62 -11.20
C TYR A 70 -5.21 -7.08 -12.63
N LEU A 71 -5.85 -5.93 -12.85
CA LEU A 71 -5.96 -5.34 -14.19
C LEU A 71 -4.59 -5.00 -14.79
N MET A 72 -3.67 -4.44 -14.01
CA MET A 72 -2.30 -4.17 -14.50
C MET A 72 -1.60 -5.46 -14.92
N VAL A 73 -1.66 -6.50 -14.08
CA VAL A 73 -1.01 -7.79 -14.34
C VAL A 73 -1.64 -8.51 -15.53
N SER A 74 -2.96 -8.63 -15.56
CA SER A 74 -3.70 -9.30 -16.65
C SER A 74 -3.63 -8.55 -17.97
N SER A 75 -3.38 -7.24 -17.95
CA SER A 75 -3.10 -6.43 -19.14
C SER A 75 -1.64 -6.52 -19.62
N GLY A 76 -0.80 -7.35 -18.98
CA GLY A 76 0.57 -7.59 -19.39
C GLY A 76 1.56 -6.48 -19.03
N TRP A 77 1.28 -5.66 -18.02
CA TRP A 77 2.23 -4.66 -17.55
C TRP A 77 3.53 -5.32 -17.05
N HIS A 78 4.65 -4.63 -17.27
CA HIS A 78 5.93 -5.09 -16.74
C HIS A 78 5.89 -5.14 -15.20
N SER A 79 6.37 -6.22 -14.60
CA SER A 79 6.27 -6.47 -13.15
C SER A 79 6.83 -5.33 -12.30
N VAL A 80 7.97 -4.76 -12.71
CA VAL A 80 8.59 -3.58 -12.07
C VAL A 80 7.66 -2.37 -12.06
N ALA A 81 6.94 -2.10 -13.16
CA ALA A 81 6.03 -0.97 -13.24
C ALA A 81 4.84 -1.16 -12.29
N VAL A 82 4.27 -2.37 -12.24
CA VAL A 82 3.21 -2.72 -11.29
C VAL A 82 3.68 -2.50 -9.84
N SER A 83 4.87 -3.00 -9.50
CA SER A 83 5.45 -2.83 -8.17
C SER A 83 5.66 -1.36 -7.80
N ILE A 84 6.15 -0.52 -8.72
CA ILE A 84 6.35 0.91 -8.47
C ILE A 84 5.00 1.61 -8.24
N VAL A 85 3.98 1.33 -9.06
CA VAL A 85 2.65 1.92 -8.90
C VAL A 85 2.07 1.57 -7.53
N LEU A 86 2.15 0.31 -7.13
CA LEU A 86 1.68 -0.13 -5.82
C LEU A 86 2.51 0.50 -4.68
N ALA A 87 3.83 0.52 -4.78
CA ALA A 87 4.70 1.13 -3.78
C ALA A 87 4.38 2.62 -3.58
N VAL A 88 4.18 3.36 -4.68
CA VAL A 88 3.78 4.77 -4.62
C VAL A 88 2.39 4.93 -4.00
N ALA A 89 1.41 4.14 -4.42
CA ALA A 89 0.05 4.18 -3.86
C ALA A 89 0.03 3.88 -2.35
N HIS A 90 0.72 2.83 -1.91
CA HIS A 90 0.79 2.45 -0.49
C HIS A 90 1.61 3.45 0.34
N SER A 91 2.64 4.08 -0.24
CA SER A 91 3.44 5.09 0.47
C SER A 91 2.64 6.33 0.89
N LEU A 92 1.48 6.58 0.28
CA LEU A 92 0.56 7.65 0.70
C LEU A 92 0.15 7.49 2.16
N SER A 93 0.00 6.25 2.64
CA SER A 93 -0.31 5.94 4.04
C SER A 93 0.76 6.48 4.99
N ILE A 94 2.04 6.45 4.61
CA ILE A 94 3.15 6.99 5.42
C ILE A 94 2.98 8.50 5.59
N GLY A 95 2.72 9.22 4.50
CA GLY A 95 2.49 10.66 4.55
C GLY A 95 1.23 11.01 5.36
N LEU A 96 0.15 10.24 5.21
CA LEU A 96 -1.08 10.41 6.00
C LEU A 96 -0.86 10.17 7.49
N LEU A 97 -0.11 9.14 7.86
CA LEU A 97 0.27 8.85 9.24
C LEU A 97 1.08 9.99 9.85
N TYR A 98 2.04 10.56 9.10
CA TYR A 98 2.77 11.74 9.55
C TYR A 98 1.85 12.94 9.77
N LEU A 99 0.93 13.21 8.86
CA LEU A 99 -0.03 14.30 9.03
C LEU A 99 -0.99 14.08 10.20
N LEU A 100 -1.36 12.82 10.47
CA LEU A 100 -2.15 12.45 11.63
C LEU A 100 -1.38 12.70 12.93
N GLY A 101 -0.15 12.19 13.02
CA GLY A 101 0.76 12.49 14.14
C GLY A 101 0.95 13.99 14.32
N TRP A 102 1.16 14.72 13.22
CA TRP A 102 1.27 16.16 13.25
C TRP A 102 0.03 16.80 13.86
N LYS A 103 -1.19 16.37 13.50
CA LYS A 103 -2.42 16.88 14.12
C LYS A 103 -2.55 16.49 15.59
N LEU A 104 -2.21 15.25 15.94
CA LEU A 104 -2.35 14.70 17.29
C LEU A 104 -1.43 15.41 18.31
N PHE A 105 -0.18 15.67 17.91
CA PHE A 105 0.83 16.31 18.76
C PHE A 105 0.85 17.83 18.65
N ALA A 106 -0.30 18.46 18.37
CA ALA A 106 -0.40 19.91 18.20
C ALA A 106 -0.06 20.74 19.46
N HIS A 107 -0.05 20.10 20.64
CA HIS A 107 0.31 20.71 21.93
C HIS A 107 1.83 20.87 22.11
N LEU A 108 2.66 20.16 21.32
CA LEU A 108 4.12 20.24 21.39
C LEU A 108 4.67 21.41 20.55
N PRO A 109 5.83 21.97 20.93
CA PRO A 109 6.54 22.95 20.11
C PRO A 109 6.96 22.34 18.76
N GLY A 110 7.16 23.18 17.73
CA GLY A 110 7.26 22.74 16.34
C GLY A 110 8.31 21.65 16.06
N ARG A 111 9.49 21.73 16.71
CA ARG A 111 10.56 20.73 16.57
C ARG A 111 10.16 19.39 17.19
N ASP A 112 9.69 19.39 18.43
CA ASP A 112 9.34 18.17 19.16
C ASP A 112 8.11 17.51 18.53
N ARG A 113 7.14 18.33 18.09
CA ARG A 113 6.00 17.87 17.29
C ARG A 113 6.45 17.13 16.03
N ALA A 114 7.44 17.66 15.31
CA ALA A 114 7.96 17.02 14.11
C ALA A 114 8.61 15.67 14.43
N ILE A 115 9.50 15.64 15.44
CA ILE A 115 10.22 14.44 15.86
C ILE A 115 9.24 13.35 16.30
N VAL A 116 8.31 13.67 17.21
CA VAL A 116 7.35 12.70 17.74
C VAL A 116 6.42 12.20 16.63
N SER A 117 6.03 13.06 15.68
CA SER A 117 5.23 12.63 14.51
C SER A 117 6.00 11.69 13.59
N ILE A 118 7.30 11.93 13.36
CA ILE A 118 8.16 11.04 12.58
C ILE A 118 8.30 9.69 13.27
N LEU A 119 8.59 9.68 14.58
CA LEU A 119 8.74 8.44 15.35
C LEU A 119 7.44 7.63 15.38
N ALA A 120 6.30 8.28 15.60
CA ALA A 120 4.99 7.63 15.54
C ALA A 120 4.69 7.05 14.15
N THR A 121 5.06 7.78 13.09
CA THR A 121 4.93 7.28 11.71
C THR A 121 5.80 6.06 11.49
N ALA A 122 7.09 6.12 11.87
CA ALA A 122 8.04 5.03 11.70
C ALA A 122 7.59 3.75 12.43
N LEU A 123 7.10 3.90 13.68
CA LEU A 123 6.53 2.80 14.45
C LEU A 123 5.29 2.22 13.76
N GLY A 124 4.34 3.07 13.36
CA GLY A 124 3.12 2.63 12.67
C GLY A 124 3.37 1.96 11.33
N THR A 125 4.42 2.36 10.61
CA THR A 125 4.83 1.70 9.36
C THR A 125 5.58 0.39 9.57
N GLY A 126 6.29 0.25 10.70
CA GLY A 126 7.09 -0.94 11.00
C GLY A 126 6.29 -2.10 11.60
N THR A 127 5.09 -1.84 12.12
CA THR A 127 4.20 -2.87 12.72
C THR A 127 3.15 -3.41 11.75
N ALA A 128 3.20 -3.05 10.46
CA ALA A 128 2.31 -3.59 9.45
C ALA A 128 2.79 -4.99 9.05
N VAL A 129 2.38 -6.00 9.82
CA VAL A 129 2.41 -7.42 9.48
C VAL A 129 1.04 -7.99 9.77
#